data_AF-A0A9P4LHI8-F1
#
_entry.id   AF-A0A9P4LHI8-F1
#
_cell.length_a   1.000
_cell.length_b   1.000
_cell.length_c   1.000
_cell.angle_alpha   90.00
_cell.angle_beta   90.00
_cell.angle_gamma   90.00
#
_symmetry.space_group_name_H-M   'P 1'
#
loop_
_entity.id
_entity.type
_entity.pdbx_description
1 polymer ?
#
loop_
_entity_poly.entity_id
_entity_poly.type
_entity_poly.pdbx_seq_one_letter_code
_entity_poly.pdbx_strand_id
1 'polypeptide(L)'
;ISRVPYATKLFCKSLLSITKAMGDVQKKLQDLSDSYQNLQGELSTAVEARQKLESQQQENATVKKEFDILDDDANIYKQIGPVLLKQDKTEAVMAVNGRLEFIDKDIKRIEKQIKDIQDKAETVKTECSPRDTTIKLSVGEKPEIFNVHEGLIAKSSEFFERVMKPEWMEQRSDPYTIDLTDDVPETATLYVQWLYTGTLTIEVPNRGVDGVIDYKACRNAYAFGEKILDIAFKNVVLCIFMEVREETRKMPDAAVIDLIYACTPEGSSLRRFLSNLVAASLSKDPTWITYIDQLPREALVDTCKAIAVARSGIARIKISLSNDKYLESRGLRKCDHCVDTTWYRSLTHPVLSTTSSSCWLVGLPK
;
A
#
# COMPACT_ATOMS: atom_id res chain seq x y z
N ILE A 1 -20.48 31.20 -4.44
CA ILE A 1 -19.10 30.73 -4.73
C ILE A 1 -18.36 30.65 -3.41
N SER A 2 -18.31 29.47 -2.81
CA SER A 2 -17.43 29.19 -1.65
C SER A 2 -17.01 27.73 -1.80
N ARG A 3 -15.90 27.51 -2.50
CA ARG A 3 -15.17 26.25 -2.46
C ARG A 3 -14.57 26.19 -1.07
N VAL A 4 -15.06 25.30 -0.21
CA VAL A 4 -14.40 25.01 1.06
C VAL A 4 -13.41 23.90 0.73
N PRO A 5 -12.08 24.16 0.77
CA PRO A 5 -11.12 23.08 0.74
C PRO A 5 -11.23 22.38 2.11
N TYR A 6 -11.81 21.19 2.13
CA TYR A 6 -11.97 20.40 3.34
C TYR A 6 -10.60 19.85 3.74
N ALA A 7 -9.84 20.69 4.44
CA ALA A 7 -8.53 20.36 4.97
C ALA A 7 -8.68 19.43 6.18
N THR A 8 -8.42 18.16 5.94
CA THR A 8 -7.95 17.11 6.87
C THR A 8 -7.73 17.57 8.31
N LYS A 9 -8.72 17.34 9.18
CA LYS A 9 -8.60 17.52 10.63
C LYS A 9 -9.18 16.35 11.43
N LEU A 10 -9.00 15.11 10.96
CA LEU A 10 -8.89 13.94 11.83
C LEU A 10 -7.70 13.08 11.39
N PHE A 11 -6.52 13.45 11.87
CA PHE A 11 -5.33 12.61 11.79
C PHE A 11 -5.57 11.31 12.57
N CYS A 12 -5.98 10.25 11.88
CA CYS A 12 -5.92 8.92 12.44
C CYS A 12 -4.44 8.59 12.72
N LYS A 13 -4.10 8.16 13.94
CA LYS A 13 -2.70 7.80 14.32
C LYS A 13 -2.06 6.80 13.34
N SER A 14 -2.88 5.98 12.69
CA SER A 14 -2.45 5.07 11.61
C SER A 14 -1.91 5.79 10.38
N LEU A 15 -2.52 6.91 9.97
CA LEU A 15 -2.09 7.75 8.84
C LEU A 15 -0.75 8.46 9.13
N LEU A 16 -0.57 8.92 10.37
CA LEU A 16 0.69 9.52 10.86
C LEU A 16 1.85 8.50 10.89
N SER A 17 1.53 7.23 11.14
CA SER A 17 2.51 6.14 11.06
C SER A 17 2.92 5.83 9.63
N ILE A 18 2.01 5.93 8.66
CA ILE A 18 2.25 5.66 7.24
C ILE A 18 3.07 6.80 6.61
N THR A 19 2.73 8.07 6.87
CA THR A 19 3.51 9.21 6.38
C THR A 19 4.93 9.24 6.95
N LYS A 20 5.10 8.87 8.22
CA LYS A 20 6.42 8.67 8.82
C LYS A 20 7.19 7.53 8.15
N ALA A 21 6.55 6.39 7.90
CA ALA A 21 7.17 5.27 7.19
C ALA A 21 7.58 5.63 5.75
N MET A 22 6.83 6.48 5.05
CA MET A 22 7.20 6.98 3.72
C MET A 22 8.39 7.94 3.77
N GLY A 23 8.43 8.86 4.75
CA GLY A 23 9.59 9.74 4.96
C GLY A 23 10.87 8.96 5.30
N ASP A 24 10.76 7.90 6.12
CA ASP A 24 11.88 7.02 6.45
C ASP A 24 12.39 6.24 5.22
N VAL A 25 11.51 5.89 4.28
CA VAL A 25 11.88 5.22 3.03
C VAL A 25 12.61 6.17 2.09
N GLN A 26 12.10 7.40 1.92
CA GLN A 26 12.75 8.40 1.09
C GLN A 26 14.15 8.76 1.61
N LYS A 27 14.31 8.83 2.95
CA LYS A 27 15.61 9.05 3.58
C LYS A 27 16.58 7.89 3.33
N LYS A 28 16.13 6.64 3.51
CA LYS A 28 16.96 5.46 3.22
C LYS A 28 17.40 5.43 1.76
N LEU A 29 16.52 5.76 0.83
CA LEU A 29 16.84 5.81 -0.60
C LEU A 29 17.91 6.86 -0.91
N GLN A 30 17.81 8.03 -0.28
CA GLN A 30 18.81 9.10 -0.40
C GLN A 30 20.17 8.65 0.15
N ASP A 31 20.19 8.07 1.36
CA ASP A 31 21.43 7.59 2.00
C ASP A 31 22.13 6.51 1.16
N LEU A 32 21.36 5.60 0.55
CA LEU A 32 21.85 4.56 -0.37
C LEU A 32 22.43 5.16 -1.66
N SER A 33 21.75 6.14 -2.25
CA SER A 33 22.21 6.85 -3.45
C SER A 33 23.53 7.60 -3.21
N ASP A 34 23.62 8.33 -2.11
CA ASP A 34 24.82 9.07 -1.73
C ASP A 34 26.00 8.11 -1.47
N SER A 35 25.73 6.96 -0.83
CA SER A 35 26.73 5.90 -0.64
C SER A 35 27.24 5.31 -1.96
N TYR A 36 26.36 5.09 -2.93
CA TYR A 36 26.75 4.58 -4.25
C TYR A 36 27.64 5.58 -5.01
N GLN A 37 27.29 6.87 -5.01
CA GLN A 37 28.10 7.92 -5.63
C GLN A 37 29.50 8.00 -5.02
N ASN A 38 29.60 7.89 -3.69
CA ASN A 38 30.89 7.87 -3.00
C ASN A 38 31.75 6.66 -3.42
N LEU A 39 31.17 5.46 -3.47
CA LEU A 39 31.87 4.25 -3.94
C LEU A 39 32.34 4.38 -5.40
N GLN A 40 31.55 5.04 -6.25
CA GLN A 40 31.91 5.28 -7.64
C GLN A 40 33.12 6.23 -7.77
N GLY A 41 33.19 7.25 -6.91
CA GLY A 41 34.35 8.14 -6.81
C GLY A 41 35.62 7.44 -6.29
N GLU A 42 35.47 6.57 -5.28
CA GLU A 42 36.57 5.75 -4.76
C GLU A 42 37.11 4.78 -5.83
N LEU A 43 36.20 4.14 -6.59
CA LEU A 43 36.56 3.25 -7.69
C LEU A 43 37.37 3.98 -8.77
N SER A 44 36.92 5.17 -9.20
CA SER A 44 37.65 5.99 -10.18
C SER A 44 39.07 6.27 -9.71
N THR A 45 39.21 6.70 -8.45
CA THR A 45 40.52 7.01 -7.85
C THR A 45 41.44 5.78 -7.80
N ALA A 46 40.91 4.61 -7.43
CA ALA A 46 41.66 3.36 -7.37
C ALA A 46 42.09 2.89 -8.77
N VAL A 47 41.22 3.04 -9.78
CA VAL A 47 41.53 2.71 -11.18
C VAL A 47 42.65 3.60 -11.73
N GLU A 48 42.59 4.91 -11.48
CA GLU A 48 43.65 5.85 -11.87
C GLU A 48 45.00 5.49 -11.22
N ALA A 49 45.00 5.14 -9.93
CA ALA A 49 46.20 4.70 -9.23
C ALA A 49 46.78 3.40 -9.84
N ARG A 50 45.91 2.43 -10.22
CA ARG A 50 46.33 1.19 -10.89
C ARG A 50 46.96 1.46 -12.26
N GLN A 51 46.36 2.34 -13.06
CA GLN A 51 46.89 2.72 -14.37
C GLN A 51 48.29 3.36 -14.24
N LYS A 52 48.51 4.20 -13.23
CA LYS A 52 49.82 4.81 -12.96
C LYS A 52 50.89 3.79 -12.55
N LEU A 53 50.53 2.76 -11.77
CA LEU A 53 51.47 1.69 -11.44
C LEU A 53 51.76 0.80 -12.64
N GLU A 54 50.78 0.54 -13.50
CA GLU A 54 50.94 -0.22 -14.73
C GLU A 54 51.92 0.48 -15.70
N SER A 55 51.82 1.81 -15.85
CA SER A 55 52.79 2.56 -16.67
C SER A 55 54.21 2.45 -16.11
N GLN A 56 54.38 2.60 -14.80
CA GLN A 56 55.68 2.43 -14.13
C GLN A 56 56.23 1.01 -14.28
N GLN A 57 55.37 0.00 -14.18
CA GLN A 57 55.75 -1.40 -14.36
C GLN A 57 56.27 -1.64 -15.78
N GLN A 58 55.54 -1.16 -16.80
CA GLN A 58 55.91 -1.32 -18.20
C GLN A 58 57.25 -0.64 -18.53
N GLU A 59 57.49 0.56 -17.99
CA GLU A 59 58.77 1.26 -18.12
C GLU A 59 59.92 0.44 -17.50
N ASN A 60 59.77 -0.02 -16.26
CA ASN A 60 60.82 -0.78 -15.58
C ASN A 60 61.03 -2.17 -16.22
N ALA A 61 59.97 -2.79 -16.73
CA ALA A 61 60.06 -4.06 -17.44
C ALA A 61 60.79 -3.90 -18.78
N THR A 62 60.60 -2.77 -19.46
CA THR A 62 61.34 -2.43 -20.67
C THR A 62 62.83 -2.24 -20.34
N VAL A 63 63.15 -1.44 -19.31
CA VAL A 63 64.53 -1.27 -18.83
C VAL A 63 65.18 -2.61 -18.48
N LYS A 64 64.44 -3.52 -17.84
CA LYS A 64 64.94 -4.86 -17.51
C LYS A 64 65.28 -5.68 -18.76
N LYS A 65 64.45 -5.61 -19.81
CA LYS A 65 64.73 -6.28 -21.10
C LYS A 65 65.97 -5.71 -21.77
N GLU A 66 66.17 -4.40 -21.73
CA GLU A 66 67.39 -3.78 -22.27
C GLU A 66 68.64 -4.28 -21.51
N PHE A 67 68.56 -4.45 -20.19
CA PHE A 67 69.66 -5.04 -19.40
C PHE A 67 70.00 -6.48 -19.79
N ASP A 68 69.01 -7.26 -20.24
CA ASP A 68 69.21 -8.66 -20.64
C ASP A 68 69.91 -8.79 -22.02
N ILE A 69 69.88 -7.72 -22.83
CA ILE A 69 70.52 -7.68 -24.16
C ILE A 69 71.97 -7.19 -24.07
N LEU A 70 72.34 -6.48 -23.01
CA LEU A 70 73.70 -5.94 -22.83
C LEU A 70 74.74 -7.03 -22.54
N ASP A 71 75.96 -6.82 -23.04
CA ASP A 71 77.14 -7.66 -22.73
C ASP A 71 77.50 -7.61 -21.24
N ASP A 72 78.20 -8.63 -20.74
CA ASP A 72 78.53 -8.76 -19.31
C ASP A 72 79.59 -7.76 -18.83
N ASP A 73 80.41 -7.20 -19.72
CA ASP A 73 81.40 -6.17 -19.45
C ASP A 73 80.91 -4.74 -19.76
N ALA A 74 79.62 -4.58 -20.11
CA ALA A 74 79.03 -3.28 -20.40
C ALA A 74 79.11 -2.31 -19.21
N ASN A 75 79.56 -1.07 -19.47
CA ASN A 75 79.66 -0.04 -18.45
C ASN A 75 78.27 0.58 -18.18
N ILE A 76 77.72 0.36 -16.98
CA ILE A 76 76.44 0.94 -16.56
C ILE A 76 76.66 2.23 -15.77
N TYR A 77 75.86 3.26 -16.06
CA TYR A 77 75.88 4.53 -15.33
C TYR A 77 74.48 4.89 -14.85
N LYS A 78 74.36 5.34 -13.59
CA LYS A 78 73.12 5.82 -12.98
C LYS A 78 73.15 7.33 -12.82
N GLN A 79 72.12 8.01 -13.30
CA GLN A 79 71.97 9.45 -13.11
C GLN A 79 71.38 9.74 -11.72
N ILE A 80 72.05 10.61 -10.95
CA ILE A 80 71.58 11.15 -9.69
C ILE A 80 71.71 12.68 -9.76
N GLY A 81 70.60 13.37 -10.02
CA GLY A 81 70.60 14.82 -10.25
C GLY A 81 71.42 15.18 -11.50
N PRO A 82 72.41 16.10 -11.40
CA PRO A 82 73.26 16.48 -12.52
C PRO A 82 74.47 15.53 -12.76
N VAL A 83 74.64 14.49 -11.94
CA VAL A 83 75.84 13.63 -11.96
C VAL A 83 75.50 12.21 -12.45
N LEU A 84 76.42 11.63 -13.23
CA LEU A 84 76.41 10.22 -13.63
C LEU A 84 77.43 9.43 -12.80
N LEU A 85 76.97 8.37 -12.14
CA LEU A 85 77.80 7.49 -11.33
C LEU A 85 77.90 6.11 -11.98
N LYS A 86 79.11 5.58 -12.10
CA LYS A 86 79.33 4.22 -12.60
C LYS A 86 78.77 3.21 -11.58
N GLN A 87 78.00 2.24 -12.06
CA GLN A 87 77.40 1.19 -11.23
C GLN A 87 77.69 -0.18 -11.86
N ASP A 88 77.76 -1.22 -11.03
CA ASP A 88 77.90 -2.59 -11.51
C ASP A 88 76.59 -3.08 -12.16
N LYS A 89 76.71 -3.87 -13.23
CA LYS A 89 75.55 -4.42 -13.97
C LYS A 89 74.67 -5.27 -13.06
N THR A 90 75.26 -6.12 -12.22
CA THR A 90 74.50 -7.00 -11.32
C THR A 90 73.71 -6.21 -10.28
N GLU A 91 74.31 -5.15 -9.73
CA GLU A 91 73.68 -4.27 -8.76
C GLU A 91 72.52 -3.47 -9.38
N ALA A 92 72.73 -2.94 -10.59
CA ALA A 92 71.70 -2.21 -11.33
C ALA A 92 70.50 -3.10 -11.67
N VAL A 93 70.76 -4.34 -12.11
CA VAL A 93 69.71 -5.34 -12.39
C VAL A 93 68.95 -5.72 -11.12
N MET A 94 69.64 -5.95 -9.99
CA MET A 94 68.99 -6.25 -8.72
C MET A 94 68.08 -5.10 -8.25
N ALA A 95 68.50 -3.85 -8.44
CA ALA A 95 67.68 -2.69 -8.08
C ALA A 95 66.40 -2.59 -8.93
N VAL A 96 66.50 -2.84 -10.24
CA VAL A 96 65.34 -2.87 -11.15
C VAL A 96 64.40 -4.03 -10.81
N ASN A 97 64.93 -5.22 -10.52
CA ASN A 97 64.14 -6.38 -10.10
C ASN A 97 63.39 -6.11 -8.79
N GLY A 98 64.07 -5.57 -7.77
CA GLY A 98 63.43 -5.20 -6.51
C GLY A 98 62.33 -4.15 -6.70
N ARG A 99 62.51 -3.20 -7.64
CA ARG A 99 61.48 -2.22 -7.99
C ARG A 99 60.27 -2.88 -8.66
N LEU A 100 60.49 -3.79 -9.61
CA LEU A 100 59.43 -4.54 -10.27
C LEU A 100 58.62 -5.38 -9.27
N GLU A 101 59.28 -6.07 -8.35
CA GLU A 101 58.61 -6.84 -7.28
C GLU A 101 57.77 -5.95 -6.35
N PHE A 102 58.27 -4.76 -6.02
CA PHE A 102 57.51 -3.81 -5.19
C PHE A 102 56.27 -3.30 -5.92
N ILE A 103 56.40 -2.92 -7.20
CA ILE A 103 55.28 -2.45 -8.02
C ILE A 103 54.25 -3.58 -8.21
N ASP A 104 54.68 -4.82 -8.44
CA ASP A 104 53.78 -5.97 -8.59
C ASP A 104 52.94 -6.22 -7.32
N LYS A 105 53.56 -6.13 -6.14
CA LYS A 105 52.84 -6.23 -4.86
C LYS A 105 51.82 -5.10 -4.67
N ASP A 106 52.17 -3.88 -5.06
CA ASP A 106 51.28 -2.73 -4.96
C ASP A 106 50.12 -2.81 -5.97
N ILE A 107 50.36 -3.29 -7.20
CA ILE A 107 49.31 -3.57 -8.20
C ILE A 107 48.32 -4.59 -7.62
N LYS A 108 48.81 -5.72 -7.09
CA LYS A 108 47.94 -6.74 -6.47
C LYS A 108 47.10 -6.19 -5.32
N ARG A 109 47.66 -5.28 -4.51
CA ARG A 109 46.93 -4.61 -3.43
C ARG A 109 45.80 -3.74 -3.98
N ILE A 110 46.07 -2.92 -5.00
CA ILE A 110 45.05 -2.05 -5.60
C ILE A 110 44.00 -2.86 -6.35
N GLU A 111 44.37 -3.92 -7.07
CA GLU A 111 43.41 -4.81 -7.73
C GLU A 111 42.45 -5.46 -6.74
N LYS A 112 42.96 -5.87 -5.57
CA LYS A 112 42.10 -6.34 -4.48
C LYS A 112 41.14 -5.25 -3.99
N GLN A 113 41.63 -4.02 -3.79
CA GLN A 113 40.78 -2.89 -3.39
C GLN A 113 39.71 -2.58 -4.44
N ILE A 114 40.06 -2.58 -5.73
CA ILE A 114 39.12 -2.39 -6.83
C ILE A 114 38.02 -3.46 -6.78
N LYS A 115 38.40 -4.72 -6.60
CA LYS A 115 37.45 -5.82 -6.49
C LYS A 115 36.52 -5.67 -5.29
N ASP A 116 37.07 -5.36 -4.11
CA ASP A 116 36.28 -5.16 -2.89
C ASP A 116 35.31 -3.96 -3.04
N ILE A 117 35.72 -2.89 -3.73
CA ILE A 117 34.86 -1.73 -4.04
C ILE A 117 33.78 -2.12 -5.06
N GLN A 118 34.12 -2.89 -6.10
CA GLN A 118 33.16 -3.40 -7.09
C GLN A 118 32.10 -4.30 -6.45
N ASP A 119 32.51 -5.24 -5.58
CA ASP A 119 31.58 -6.15 -4.90
C ASP A 119 30.63 -5.36 -3.96
N LYS A 120 31.14 -4.35 -3.25
CA LYS A 120 30.33 -3.42 -2.45
C LYS A 120 29.41 -2.57 -3.31
N ALA A 121 29.91 -2.05 -4.43
CA ALA A 121 29.13 -1.24 -5.36
C ALA A 121 28.03 -2.06 -6.01
N GLU A 122 28.26 -3.34 -6.36
CA GLU A 122 27.23 -4.23 -6.90
C GLU A 122 26.16 -4.54 -5.85
N THR A 123 26.57 -4.79 -4.59
CA THR A 123 25.63 -4.99 -3.46
C THR A 123 24.77 -3.75 -3.23
N VAL A 124 25.41 -2.58 -3.11
CA VAL A 124 24.70 -1.30 -2.96
C VAL A 124 23.89 -1.00 -4.20
N LYS A 125 24.31 -1.35 -5.42
CA LYS A 125 23.54 -1.16 -6.65
C LYS A 125 22.32 -2.08 -6.72
N THR A 126 22.38 -3.30 -6.19
CA THR A 126 21.19 -4.14 -6.03
C THR A 126 20.23 -3.58 -4.98
N GLU A 127 20.73 -2.88 -3.96
CA GLU A 127 19.91 -2.24 -2.92
C GLU A 127 19.40 -0.83 -3.33
N CYS A 128 20.21 -0.10 -4.10
CA CYS A 128 20.04 1.27 -4.63
C CYS A 128 19.45 1.26 -6.03
N SER A 129 19.24 0.08 -6.63
CA SER A 129 18.23 -0.09 -7.66
C SER A 129 16.94 -0.51 -6.95
N PRO A 130 16.14 0.44 -6.43
CA PRO A 130 14.76 0.30 -6.82
C PRO A 130 14.79 0.40 -8.34
N ARG A 131 14.09 -0.50 -9.03
CA ARG A 131 13.59 -0.11 -10.33
C ARG A 131 12.74 1.13 -10.10
N ASP A 132 13.30 2.33 -10.27
CA ASP A 132 12.49 3.51 -10.61
C ASP A 132 12.13 3.44 -12.10
N THR A 133 11.91 2.22 -12.58
CA THR A 133 11.15 1.95 -13.78
C THR A 133 9.79 2.58 -13.55
N THR A 134 9.48 3.55 -14.40
CA THR A 134 8.15 4.12 -14.46
C THR A 134 7.26 3.14 -15.19
N ILE A 135 6.23 2.68 -14.51
CA ILE A 135 5.16 1.88 -15.11
C ILE A 135 4.05 2.82 -15.59
N LYS A 136 3.43 2.47 -16.71
CA LYS A 136 2.34 3.21 -17.32
C LYS A 136 1.02 2.59 -16.87
N LEU A 137 0.15 3.38 -16.26
CA LEU A 137 -1.24 3.02 -16.04
C LEU A 137 -2.06 3.61 -17.18
N SER A 138 -2.69 2.77 -18.00
CA SER A 138 -3.59 3.18 -19.08
C SER A 138 -5.03 3.14 -18.56
N VAL A 139 -5.66 4.30 -18.35
CA VAL A 139 -6.94 4.42 -17.64
C VAL A 139 -8.02 5.01 -18.55
N GLY A 140 -9.24 4.46 -18.49
CA GLY A 140 -10.42 4.95 -19.21
C GLY A 140 -10.57 4.45 -20.66
N GLU A 141 -11.80 4.56 -21.18
CA GLU A 141 -12.14 4.22 -22.58
C GLU A 141 -11.34 5.03 -23.61
N LYS A 142 -11.03 6.28 -23.26
CA LYS A 142 -10.03 7.11 -23.93
C LYS A 142 -8.76 7.02 -23.09
N PRO A 143 -7.75 6.24 -23.52
CA PRO A 143 -6.60 5.93 -22.67
C PRO A 143 -5.87 7.19 -22.21
N GLU A 144 -5.91 7.46 -20.91
CA GLU A 144 -5.06 8.43 -20.25
C GLU A 144 -3.91 7.70 -19.54
N ILE A 145 -2.67 8.13 -19.81
CA ILE A 145 -1.47 7.45 -19.34
C ILE A 145 -0.93 8.15 -18.09
N PHE A 146 -0.87 7.43 -16.98
CA PHE A 146 -0.22 7.87 -15.75
C PHE A 146 1.10 7.14 -15.57
N ASN A 147 2.21 7.87 -15.45
CA ASN A 147 3.51 7.29 -15.17
C ASN A 147 3.76 7.28 -13.67
N VAL A 148 3.99 6.11 -13.09
CA VAL A 148 4.15 5.91 -11.64
C VAL A 148 5.40 5.08 -11.36
N HIS A 149 6.12 5.36 -10.28
CA HIS A 149 7.28 4.56 -9.89
C HIS A 149 6.87 3.16 -9.40
N GLU A 150 7.44 2.11 -9.99
CA GLU A 150 7.17 0.70 -9.69
C GLU A 150 7.29 0.40 -8.19
N GLY A 151 8.41 0.80 -7.57
CA GLY A 151 8.67 0.53 -6.15
C GLY A 151 7.65 1.18 -5.21
N LEU A 152 7.09 2.33 -5.59
CA LEU A 152 6.11 3.04 -4.78
C LEU A 152 4.74 2.36 -4.84
N ILE A 153 4.27 2.04 -6.04
CA ILE A 153 2.94 1.47 -6.25
C ILE A 153 2.86 0.00 -5.83
N ALA A 154 3.92 -0.80 -6.07
CA ALA A 154 4.00 -2.19 -5.64
C ALA A 154 4.02 -2.33 -4.11
N LYS A 155 4.68 -1.41 -3.41
CA LYS A 155 4.72 -1.42 -1.95
C LYS A 155 3.38 -1.04 -1.31
N SER A 156 2.61 -0.18 -1.97
CA SER A 156 1.31 0.27 -1.45
C SER A 156 0.22 -0.78 -1.65
N SER A 157 0.26 -1.49 -2.77
CA SER A 157 -0.85 -2.32 -3.25
C SER A 157 -0.41 -3.74 -3.60
N GLU A 158 -1.05 -4.72 -2.98
CA GLU A 158 -0.84 -6.14 -3.28
C GLU A 158 -1.20 -6.50 -4.72
N PHE A 159 -2.18 -5.81 -5.32
CA PHE A 159 -2.51 -6.01 -6.72
C PHE A 159 -1.30 -5.66 -7.59
N PHE A 160 -0.76 -4.45 -7.41
CA PHE A 160 0.39 -3.97 -8.19
C PHE A 160 1.64 -4.82 -7.95
N GLU A 161 1.88 -5.26 -6.71
CA GLU A 161 2.96 -6.22 -6.40
C GLU A 161 2.83 -7.53 -7.20
N ARG A 162 1.63 -8.11 -7.28
CA ARG A 162 1.41 -9.39 -7.99
C ARG A 162 1.55 -9.25 -9.49
N VAL A 163 0.96 -8.19 -10.07
CA VAL A 163 0.95 -7.98 -11.51
C VAL A 163 2.31 -7.51 -12.06
N MET A 164 3.25 -7.12 -11.19
CA MET A 164 4.62 -6.75 -11.57
C MET A 164 5.63 -7.90 -11.47
N LYS A 165 5.21 -9.12 -11.10
CA LYS A 165 6.14 -10.27 -11.11
C LYS A 165 6.52 -10.63 -12.56
N PRO A 166 7.76 -11.09 -12.83
CA PRO A 166 8.25 -11.37 -14.18
C PRO A 166 7.33 -12.25 -15.03
N GLU A 167 6.78 -13.30 -14.41
CA GLU A 167 5.85 -14.26 -15.03
C GLU A 167 4.60 -13.62 -15.65
N TRP A 168 4.14 -12.49 -15.08
CA TRP A 168 2.96 -11.76 -15.56
C TRP A 168 3.32 -10.64 -16.54
N MET A 169 4.53 -10.07 -16.41
CA MET A 169 4.99 -9.01 -17.31
C MET A 169 5.27 -9.54 -18.71
N GLU A 170 5.86 -10.74 -18.82
CA GLU A 170 6.19 -11.38 -20.10
C GLU A 170 4.96 -11.74 -20.94
N GLN A 171 3.78 -11.84 -20.31
CA GLN A 171 2.52 -12.14 -20.99
C GLN A 171 1.88 -10.91 -21.65
N ARG A 172 2.36 -9.70 -21.35
CA ARG A 172 1.79 -8.45 -21.88
C ARG A 172 2.42 -8.06 -23.21
N SER A 173 1.65 -7.36 -24.03
CA SER A 173 2.15 -6.69 -25.25
C SER A 173 3.19 -5.62 -24.94
N ASP A 174 2.98 -4.86 -23.86
CA ASP A 174 3.97 -3.97 -23.25
C ASP A 174 4.14 -4.37 -21.77
N PRO A 175 5.30 -4.94 -21.37
CA PRO A 175 5.57 -5.38 -20.00
C PRO A 175 5.36 -4.30 -18.92
N TYR A 176 5.55 -3.04 -19.29
CA TYR A 176 5.52 -1.89 -18.37
C TYR A 176 4.20 -1.11 -18.40
N THR A 177 3.20 -1.58 -19.16
CA THR A 177 1.88 -0.96 -19.20
C THR A 177 0.85 -1.85 -18.50
N ILE A 178 0.14 -1.28 -17.53
CA ILE A 178 -0.97 -1.92 -16.82
C ILE A 178 -2.27 -1.32 -17.35
N ASP A 179 -3.15 -2.20 -17.80
CA ASP A 179 -4.44 -1.83 -18.37
C ASP A 179 -5.51 -1.68 -17.28
N LEU A 180 -6.11 -0.49 -17.22
CA LEU A 180 -7.15 -0.05 -16.31
C LEU A 180 -8.24 0.72 -17.08
N THR A 181 -8.52 0.33 -18.34
CA THR A 181 -9.51 1.01 -19.21
C THR A 181 -10.91 1.10 -18.62
N ASP A 182 -11.29 0.16 -17.75
CA ASP A 182 -12.60 0.15 -17.08
C ASP A 182 -12.70 1.18 -15.93
N ASP A 183 -11.57 1.78 -15.53
CA ASP A 183 -11.52 2.74 -14.44
C ASP A 183 -11.60 4.19 -14.92
N VAL A 184 -11.98 5.06 -13.99
CA VAL A 184 -12.21 6.49 -14.24
C VAL A 184 -10.89 7.26 -14.03
N PRO A 185 -10.39 8.04 -15.03
CA PRO A 185 -9.10 8.74 -14.92
C PRO A 185 -8.99 9.69 -13.72
N GLU A 186 -10.09 10.34 -13.32
CA GLU A 186 -10.13 11.19 -12.14
C GLU A 186 -9.83 10.39 -10.86
N THR A 187 -10.22 9.12 -10.80
CA THR A 187 -9.95 8.25 -9.65
C THR A 187 -8.49 7.81 -9.62
N ALA A 188 -7.92 7.49 -10.78
CA ALA A 188 -6.49 7.23 -10.90
C ALA A 188 -5.66 8.45 -10.51
N THR A 189 -6.08 9.66 -10.90
CA THR A 189 -5.43 10.92 -10.49
C THR A 189 -5.40 11.07 -8.97
N LEU A 190 -6.54 10.84 -8.30
CA LEU A 190 -6.63 10.87 -6.84
C LEU A 190 -5.71 9.85 -6.16
N TYR A 191 -5.66 8.62 -6.70
CA TYR A 191 -4.78 7.58 -6.18
C TYR A 191 -3.31 7.94 -6.36
N VAL A 192 -2.89 8.38 -7.55
CA VAL A 192 -1.50 8.79 -7.81
C VAL A 192 -1.11 9.98 -6.93
N GLN A 193 -1.96 10.99 -6.81
CA GLN A 193 -1.70 12.12 -5.91
C GLN A 193 -1.50 11.64 -4.46
N TRP A 194 -2.38 10.77 -3.96
CA TRP A 194 -2.26 10.22 -2.62
C TRP A 194 -0.99 9.37 -2.46
N LEU A 195 -0.66 8.56 -3.46
CA LEU A 195 0.50 7.67 -3.45
C LEU A 195 1.82 8.46 -3.29
N TYR A 196 1.93 9.62 -3.93
CA TYR A 196 3.13 10.47 -3.83
C TYR A 196 3.12 11.41 -2.62
N THR A 197 1.96 11.92 -2.21
CA THR A 197 1.88 12.96 -1.17
C THR A 197 1.50 12.43 0.21
N GLY A 198 1.01 11.19 0.29
CA GLY A 198 0.37 10.61 1.47
C GLY A 198 -0.95 11.30 1.86
N THR A 199 -1.42 12.28 1.08
CA THR A 199 -2.58 13.12 1.39
C THR A 199 -3.60 13.00 0.27
N LEU A 200 -4.85 12.68 0.63
CA LEU A 200 -5.96 12.59 -0.30
C LEU A 200 -6.96 13.70 0.00
N THR A 201 -7.27 14.49 -1.02
CA THR A 201 -8.30 15.53 -0.94
C THR A 201 -9.37 15.22 -1.98
N ILE A 202 -10.57 14.88 -1.50
CA ILE A 202 -11.73 14.71 -2.36
C ILE A 202 -12.63 15.91 -2.15
N GLU A 203 -12.78 16.74 -3.19
CA GLU A 203 -13.80 17.78 -3.17
C GLU A 203 -15.17 17.12 -3.28
N VAL A 204 -16.02 17.33 -2.27
CA VAL A 204 -17.41 16.90 -2.30
C VAL A 204 -18.27 18.11 -2.65
N PRO A 205 -18.77 18.22 -3.90
CA PRO A 205 -19.58 19.35 -4.30
C PRO A 205 -20.88 19.35 -3.52
N ASN A 206 -21.20 20.48 -2.90
CA ASN A 206 -22.48 20.69 -2.21
C ASN A 206 -23.64 20.99 -3.21
N ARG A 207 -23.51 20.58 -4.48
CA ARG A 207 -24.38 21.08 -5.56
C ARG A 207 -25.52 20.12 -5.88
N GLY A 208 -26.65 20.39 -5.24
CA GLY A 208 -27.98 20.12 -5.75
C GLY A 208 -28.95 21.18 -5.22
N VAL A 209 -29.95 21.54 -6.02
CA VAL A 209 -31.02 22.51 -5.71
C VAL A 209 -31.77 22.16 -4.41
N ASP A 210 -31.60 20.91 -3.92
CA ASP A 210 -32.29 20.32 -2.78
C ASP A 210 -31.34 19.92 -1.61
N GLY A 211 -30.05 20.28 -1.70
CA GLY A 211 -29.06 20.00 -0.66
C GLY A 211 -28.55 18.55 -0.59
N VAL A 212 -28.64 17.77 -1.66
CA VAL A 212 -28.04 16.42 -1.72
C VAL A 212 -26.52 16.51 -1.82
N ILE A 213 -25.80 15.58 -1.18
CA ILE A 213 -24.34 15.49 -1.23
C ILE A 213 -23.92 14.45 -2.25
N ASP A 214 -23.02 14.83 -3.15
CA ASP A 214 -22.49 13.92 -4.16
C ASP A 214 -21.32 13.10 -3.61
N TYR A 215 -21.60 11.84 -3.24
CA TYR A 215 -20.60 10.88 -2.78
C TYR A 215 -19.90 10.11 -3.92
N LYS A 216 -20.15 10.45 -5.19
CA LYS A 216 -19.63 9.71 -6.36
C LYS A 216 -18.11 9.59 -6.36
N ALA A 217 -17.38 10.66 -6.03
CA ALA A 217 -15.93 10.65 -5.99
C ALA A 217 -15.39 9.71 -4.89
N CYS A 218 -15.95 9.79 -3.67
CA CYS A 218 -15.57 8.91 -2.57
C CYS A 218 -15.89 7.44 -2.89
N ARG A 219 -17.08 7.17 -3.45
CA ARG A 219 -17.47 5.83 -3.90
C ARG A 219 -16.48 5.28 -4.92
N ASN A 220 -16.16 6.04 -5.96
CA ASN A 220 -15.25 5.60 -7.02
C ASN A 220 -13.86 5.31 -6.47
N ALA A 221 -13.32 6.20 -5.62
CA ALA A 221 -12.03 5.99 -4.97
C ALA A 221 -12.02 4.72 -4.11
N TYR A 222 -13.09 4.46 -3.35
CA TYR A 222 -13.16 3.25 -2.53
C TYR A 222 -13.25 1.98 -3.38
N ALA A 223 -14.07 1.99 -4.42
CA ALA A 223 -14.21 0.88 -5.37
C ALA A 223 -12.88 0.57 -6.08
N PHE A 224 -12.16 1.62 -6.50
CA PHE A 224 -10.83 1.49 -7.07
C PHE A 224 -9.87 0.84 -6.07
N GLY A 225 -9.86 1.31 -4.82
CA GLY A 225 -9.06 0.72 -3.74
C GLY A 225 -9.38 -0.75 -3.45
N GLU A 226 -10.64 -1.19 -3.61
CA GLU A 226 -11.00 -2.61 -3.56
C GLU A 226 -10.41 -3.39 -4.74
N LYS A 227 -10.50 -2.85 -5.97
CA LYS A 227 -9.95 -3.46 -7.18
C LYS A 227 -8.43 -3.64 -7.09
N ILE A 228 -7.71 -2.60 -6.66
CA ILE A 228 -6.25 -2.64 -6.53
C ILE A 228 -5.79 -3.19 -5.17
N LEU A 229 -6.67 -3.71 -4.34
CA LEU A 229 -6.32 -4.32 -3.04
C LEU A 229 -5.46 -3.43 -2.13
N ASP A 230 -5.62 -2.10 -2.19
CA ASP A 230 -4.87 -1.16 -1.37
C ASP A 230 -5.65 -0.81 -0.10
N ILE A 231 -5.29 -1.47 1.00
CA ILE A 231 -5.95 -1.30 2.30
C ILE A 231 -5.72 0.11 2.85
N ALA A 232 -4.53 0.67 2.65
CA ALA A 232 -4.20 2.00 3.16
C ALA A 232 -5.04 3.06 2.46
N PHE A 233 -5.10 3.02 1.12
CA PHE A 233 -5.92 3.92 0.33
C PHE A 233 -7.40 3.82 0.71
N LYS A 234 -7.95 2.59 0.80
CA LYS A 234 -9.35 2.36 1.23
C LYS A 234 -9.65 2.98 2.59
N ASN A 235 -8.74 2.85 3.56
CA ASN A 235 -8.93 3.43 4.89
C ASN A 235 -8.96 4.96 4.85
N VAL A 236 -8.12 5.59 4.03
CA VAL A 236 -8.14 7.06 3.85
C VAL A 236 -9.46 7.50 3.24
N VAL A 237 -9.94 6.83 2.19
CA VAL A 237 -11.23 7.14 1.56
C VAL A 237 -12.39 6.95 2.55
N LEU A 238 -12.36 5.89 3.38
CA LEU A 238 -13.37 5.68 4.42
C LEU A 238 -13.37 6.80 5.46
N CYS A 239 -12.20 7.28 5.88
CA CYS A 239 -12.10 8.44 6.77
C CYS A 239 -12.75 9.68 6.16
N ILE A 240 -12.49 9.96 4.88
CA ILE A 240 -13.14 11.08 4.17
C ILE A 240 -14.66 10.90 4.15
N PHE A 241 -15.16 9.69 3.89
CA PHE A 241 -16.60 9.38 3.97
C PHE A 241 -17.20 9.74 5.35
N MET A 242 -16.50 9.38 6.43
CA MET A 242 -16.92 9.66 7.79
C MET A 242 -16.91 11.16 8.10
N GLU A 243 -15.87 11.88 7.64
CA GLU A 243 -15.74 13.33 7.81
C GLU A 243 -16.87 14.08 7.10
N VAL A 244 -17.15 13.75 5.84
CA VAL A 244 -18.26 14.34 5.07
C VAL A 244 -19.59 14.13 5.78
N ARG A 245 -19.82 12.91 6.31
CA ARG A 245 -21.02 12.60 7.09
C ARG A 245 -21.08 13.43 8.37
N GLU A 246 -19.97 13.65 9.06
CA GLU A 246 -19.98 14.33 10.35
C GLU A 246 -20.25 15.82 10.20
N GLU A 247 -19.66 16.44 9.19
CA GLU A 247 -19.84 17.86 8.90
C GLU A 247 -21.23 18.16 8.37
N THR A 248 -21.75 17.33 7.47
CA THR A 248 -23.00 17.62 6.79
C THR A 248 -24.23 17.01 7.45
N ARG A 249 -24.04 15.94 8.22
CA ARG A 249 -25.10 15.10 8.83
C ARG A 249 -26.11 14.54 7.82
N LYS A 250 -25.78 14.53 6.52
CA LYS A 250 -26.65 14.00 5.47
C LYS A 250 -26.24 12.59 5.09
N MET A 251 -27.23 11.74 4.91
CA MET A 251 -27.03 10.38 4.42
C MET A 251 -26.69 10.38 2.93
N PRO A 252 -25.84 9.44 2.48
CA PRO A 252 -25.80 9.05 1.08
C PRO A 252 -27.19 8.62 0.62
N ASP A 253 -27.55 8.95 -0.61
CA ASP A 253 -28.79 8.46 -1.20
C ASP A 253 -28.75 6.93 -1.38
N ALA A 254 -29.93 6.34 -1.55
CA ALA A 254 -30.04 4.90 -1.74
C ALA A 254 -29.30 4.42 -3.00
N ALA A 255 -29.26 5.25 -4.05
CA ALA A 255 -28.54 4.97 -5.29
C ALA A 255 -27.02 4.87 -5.08
N VAL A 256 -26.40 5.74 -4.28
CA VAL A 256 -24.99 5.62 -3.91
C VAL A 256 -24.76 4.35 -3.09
N ILE A 257 -25.64 4.03 -2.15
CA ILE A 257 -25.50 2.80 -1.35
C ILE A 257 -25.58 1.56 -2.24
N ASP A 258 -26.56 1.51 -3.15
CA ASP A 258 -26.71 0.42 -4.12
C ASP A 258 -25.42 0.20 -4.92
N LEU A 259 -24.85 1.28 -5.46
CA LEU A 259 -23.61 1.21 -6.21
C LEU A 259 -22.40 0.79 -5.36
N ILE A 260 -22.34 1.20 -4.09
CA ILE A 260 -21.30 0.76 -3.14
C ILE A 260 -21.43 -0.75 -2.89
N TYR A 261 -22.64 -1.26 -2.65
CA TYR A 261 -22.85 -2.68 -2.45
C TYR A 261 -22.56 -3.46 -3.75
N ALA A 262 -22.87 -2.93 -4.92
CA ALA A 262 -22.54 -3.57 -6.19
C ALA A 262 -21.02 -3.72 -6.41
N CYS A 263 -20.20 -2.77 -5.94
CA CYS A 263 -18.75 -2.74 -6.23
C CYS A 263 -17.82 -3.19 -5.09
N THR A 264 -18.37 -3.56 -3.93
CA THR A 264 -17.58 -4.01 -2.77
C THR A 264 -17.90 -5.47 -2.43
N PRO A 265 -16.99 -6.24 -1.82
CA PRO A 265 -17.30 -7.61 -1.38
C PRO A 265 -18.10 -7.65 -0.06
N GLU A 266 -18.68 -8.81 0.27
CA GLU A 266 -19.26 -9.05 1.60
C GLU A 266 -18.19 -8.86 2.68
N GLY A 267 -18.56 -8.22 3.79
CA GLY A 267 -17.62 -7.92 4.88
C GLY A 267 -16.74 -6.68 4.67
N SER A 268 -16.87 -5.97 3.54
CA SER A 268 -16.16 -4.71 3.32
C SER A 268 -16.39 -3.71 4.45
N SER A 269 -15.32 -3.02 4.85
CA SER A 269 -15.37 -2.04 5.95
C SER A 269 -16.35 -0.89 5.67
N LEU A 270 -16.47 -0.46 4.41
CA LEU A 270 -17.43 0.58 4.03
C LEU A 270 -18.88 0.10 4.15
N ARG A 271 -19.20 -1.13 3.72
CA ARG A 271 -20.54 -1.72 3.91
C ARG A 271 -20.91 -1.80 5.41
N ARG A 272 -19.96 -2.23 6.24
CA ARG A 272 -20.12 -2.28 7.70
C ARG A 272 -20.34 -0.89 8.31
N PHE A 273 -19.59 0.11 7.84
CA PHE A 273 -19.80 1.50 8.28
C PHE A 273 -21.19 2.01 7.89
N LEU A 274 -21.61 1.83 6.63
CA LEU A 274 -22.91 2.30 6.14
C LEU A 274 -24.08 1.61 6.84
N SER A 275 -24.03 0.29 7.03
CA SER A 275 -25.08 -0.44 7.76
C SER A 275 -25.19 0.01 9.22
N ASN A 276 -24.06 0.22 9.90
CA ASN A 276 -24.05 0.79 11.25
C ASN A 276 -24.59 2.22 11.28
N LEU A 277 -24.24 3.03 10.28
CA LEU A 277 -24.71 4.41 10.16
C LEU A 277 -26.23 4.47 9.95
N VAL A 278 -26.78 3.67 9.02
CA VAL A 278 -28.23 3.55 8.82
C VAL A 278 -28.90 3.08 10.10
N ALA A 279 -28.42 1.99 10.71
CA ALA A 279 -28.96 1.43 11.95
C ALA A 279 -29.03 2.46 13.09
N ALA A 280 -27.99 3.29 13.22
CA ALA A 280 -27.92 4.35 14.23
C ALA A 280 -28.81 5.57 13.92
N SER A 281 -29.20 5.75 12.65
CA SER A 281 -29.91 6.94 12.17
C SER A 281 -31.42 6.72 11.99
N LEU A 282 -31.86 5.46 11.97
CA LEU A 282 -33.28 5.10 11.92
C LEU A 282 -34.08 5.80 13.01
N SER A 283 -35.15 6.49 12.60
CA SER A 283 -36.04 7.22 13.51
C SER A 283 -37.51 6.99 13.15
N LYS A 284 -38.43 7.61 13.90
CA LYS A 284 -39.88 7.53 13.65
C LYS A 284 -40.34 8.39 12.47
N ASP A 285 -39.45 9.20 11.89
CA ASP A 285 -39.78 10.07 10.77
C ASP A 285 -40.17 9.22 9.54
N PRO A 286 -41.36 9.43 8.94
CA PRO A 286 -41.82 8.69 7.77
C PRO A 286 -40.86 8.73 6.57
N THR A 287 -40.00 9.75 6.46
CA THR A 287 -39.00 9.83 5.38
C THR A 287 -38.02 8.66 5.38
N TRP A 288 -37.74 8.07 6.56
CA TRP A 288 -36.91 6.88 6.68
C TRP A 288 -37.57 5.64 6.11
N ILE A 289 -38.90 5.53 6.14
CA ILE A 289 -39.61 4.38 5.56
C ILE A 289 -39.37 4.36 4.05
N THR A 290 -39.58 5.50 3.38
CA THR A 290 -39.30 5.65 1.95
C THR A 290 -37.84 5.39 1.60
N TYR A 291 -36.91 5.84 2.45
CA TYR A 291 -35.48 5.60 2.24
C TYR A 291 -35.12 4.11 2.34
N ILE A 292 -35.64 3.40 3.34
CA ILE A 292 -35.41 1.96 3.54
C ILE A 292 -35.94 1.15 2.36
N ASP A 293 -37.10 1.51 1.82
CA ASP A 293 -37.71 0.83 0.67
C ASP A 293 -36.84 0.91 -0.60
N GLN A 294 -35.95 1.89 -0.68
CA GLN A 294 -35.04 2.09 -1.81
C GLN A 294 -33.67 1.41 -1.62
N LEU A 295 -33.35 0.90 -0.42
CA LEU A 295 -32.05 0.27 -0.16
C LEU A 295 -31.96 -1.12 -0.79
N PRO A 296 -30.76 -1.53 -1.25
CA PRO A 296 -30.55 -2.89 -1.73
C PRO A 296 -30.74 -3.91 -0.61
N ARG A 297 -31.16 -5.13 -0.98
CA ARG A 297 -31.49 -6.20 -0.05
C ARG A 297 -30.34 -6.51 0.91
N GLU A 298 -29.11 -6.52 0.40
CA GLU A 298 -27.90 -6.80 1.15
C GLU A 298 -27.66 -5.74 2.23
N ALA A 299 -27.87 -4.46 1.90
CA ALA A 299 -27.73 -3.37 2.87
C ALA A 299 -28.80 -3.44 3.96
N LEU A 300 -30.03 -3.84 3.62
CA LEU A 300 -31.09 -4.08 4.60
C LEU A 300 -30.71 -5.20 5.57
N VAL A 301 -30.21 -6.33 5.04
CA VAL A 301 -29.75 -7.46 5.86
C VAL A 301 -28.63 -7.04 6.81
N ASP A 302 -27.61 -6.34 6.31
CA ASP A 302 -26.48 -5.91 7.14
C ASP A 302 -26.90 -4.85 8.17
N THR A 303 -27.83 -3.96 7.82
CA THR A 303 -28.45 -3.02 8.77
C THR A 303 -29.22 -3.75 9.87
N CYS A 304 -30.01 -4.76 9.53
CA CYS A 304 -30.71 -5.59 10.53
C CYS A 304 -29.73 -6.33 11.46
N LYS A 305 -28.63 -6.87 10.93
CA LYS A 305 -27.56 -7.48 11.74
C LYS A 305 -26.94 -6.44 12.69
N ALA A 306 -26.63 -5.24 12.20
CA ALA A 306 -26.09 -4.15 13.01
C ALA A 306 -27.04 -3.76 14.14
N ILE A 307 -28.34 -3.60 13.86
CA ILE A 307 -29.37 -3.35 14.86
C ILE A 307 -29.41 -4.48 15.89
N ALA A 308 -29.39 -5.74 15.46
CA ALA A 308 -29.45 -6.90 16.36
C ALA A 308 -28.26 -6.91 17.33
N VAL A 309 -27.05 -6.63 16.85
CA VAL A 309 -25.82 -6.55 17.67
C VAL A 309 -25.85 -5.37 18.64
N ALA A 310 -26.33 -4.19 18.20
CA ALA A 310 -26.34 -2.99 19.02
C ALA A 310 -27.36 -3.04 20.17
N ARG A 311 -28.34 -3.95 20.12
CA ARG A 311 -29.37 -4.11 21.16
C ARG A 311 -28.76 -4.75 22.40
N SER A 312 -28.51 -3.94 23.42
CA SER A 312 -28.06 -4.36 24.75
C SER A 312 -29.18 -5.01 25.58
N GLY A 313 -29.70 -6.13 25.10
CA GLY A 313 -30.69 -6.98 25.79
C GLY A 313 -32.13 -6.81 25.31
N ILE A 314 -33.05 -7.58 25.91
CA ILE A 314 -34.50 -7.58 25.63
C ILE A 314 -35.14 -6.30 26.22
N ALA A 315 -34.60 -5.13 25.89
CA ALA A 315 -35.38 -3.90 25.99
C ALA A 315 -36.56 -4.09 25.03
N ARG A 316 -37.73 -4.43 25.59
CA ARG A 316 -38.97 -4.71 24.87
C ARG A 316 -39.22 -3.55 23.90
N ILE A 317 -38.96 -3.74 22.61
CA ILE A 317 -39.67 -2.91 21.63
C ILE A 317 -41.14 -3.17 21.93
N LYS A 318 -41.90 -2.13 22.23
CA LYS A 318 -43.36 -2.22 22.36
C LYS A 318 -43.97 -2.43 20.97
N ILE A 319 -43.69 -3.58 20.36
CA ILE A 319 -44.46 -4.07 19.22
C ILE A 319 -45.71 -4.69 19.83
N SER A 320 -46.86 -4.00 19.71
CA SER A 320 -48.12 -4.59 20.10
C SER A 320 -48.42 -5.76 19.16
N LEU A 321 -48.44 -6.98 19.71
CA LEU A 321 -48.82 -8.22 19.02
C LEU A 321 -50.29 -8.58 19.32
N SER A 322 -51.14 -7.56 19.45
CA SER A 322 -52.58 -7.72 19.72
C SER A 322 -53.33 -8.09 18.44
N ASN A 323 -54.24 -9.08 18.53
CA ASN A 323 -55.07 -9.55 17.41
C ASN A 323 -55.74 -8.41 16.63
N ASP A 324 -56.23 -7.38 17.33
CA ASP A 324 -56.91 -6.22 16.74
C ASP A 324 -56.06 -5.42 15.74
N LYS A 325 -54.73 -5.58 15.78
CA LYS A 325 -53.79 -4.92 14.85
C LYS A 325 -53.54 -5.74 13.57
N TYR A 326 -53.78 -7.05 13.59
CA TYR A 326 -53.35 -7.97 12.52
C TYR A 326 -54.51 -8.74 11.86
N LEU A 327 -55.70 -8.78 12.47
CA LEU A 327 -56.87 -9.42 11.88
C LEU A 327 -57.50 -8.54 10.79
N GLU A 328 -57.73 -9.11 9.61
CA GLU A 328 -58.49 -8.46 8.53
C GLU A 328 -59.97 -8.38 8.90
N SER A 329 -60.61 -7.24 8.64
CA SER A 329 -62.00 -6.94 9.04
C SER A 329 -63.08 -7.62 8.18
N ARG A 330 -62.85 -8.87 7.75
CA ARG A 330 -63.88 -9.69 7.09
C ARG A 330 -64.43 -10.75 8.04
N GLY A 331 -65.52 -10.38 8.72
CA GLY A 331 -66.52 -11.31 9.25
C GLY A 331 -65.97 -12.44 10.11
N LEU A 332 -65.48 -12.09 11.31
CA LEU A 332 -65.26 -13.08 12.37
C LEU A 332 -66.58 -13.84 12.61
N ARG A 333 -66.69 -15.07 12.09
CA ARG A 333 -67.58 -16.05 12.74
C ARG A 333 -66.95 -16.27 14.10
N LYS A 334 -67.64 -15.87 15.16
CA LYS A 334 -67.24 -16.18 16.53
C LYS A 334 -67.11 -17.70 16.63
N CYS A 335 -65.87 -18.18 16.66
CA CYS A 335 -65.57 -19.53 17.08
C CYS A 335 -65.65 -19.51 18.60
N ASP A 336 -66.45 -20.40 19.20
CA ASP A 336 -66.61 -20.52 20.65
C ASP A 336 -65.31 -20.91 21.39
N HIS A 337 -64.23 -21.18 20.65
CA HIS A 337 -62.88 -21.41 21.17
C HIS A 337 -62.00 -20.14 21.23
N CYS A 338 -62.45 -19.02 20.68
CA CYS A 338 -61.74 -17.73 20.76
C CYS A 338 -62.24 -16.86 21.93
N VAL A 339 -62.66 -17.50 23.03
CA VAL A 339 -62.89 -16.81 24.29
C VAL A 339 -61.56 -16.82 25.04
N ASP A 340 -61.07 -15.61 25.31
CA ASP A 340 -59.89 -15.28 26.13
C ASP A 340 -58.54 -15.26 25.40
N THR A 341 -58.33 -14.24 24.56
CA THR A 341 -57.02 -13.87 24.00
C THR A 341 -56.13 -13.17 25.04
N THR A 342 -56.02 -13.75 26.23
CA THR A 342 -55.01 -13.40 27.25
C THR A 342 -53.71 -14.21 27.10
N TRP A 343 -53.62 -15.06 26.06
CA TRP A 343 -52.45 -15.87 25.70
C TRP A 343 -51.19 -15.08 25.24
N TYR A 344 -51.15 -13.76 25.44
CA TYR A 344 -49.96 -12.94 25.21
C TYR A 344 -49.65 -11.99 26.37
N ARG A 345 -49.90 -12.41 27.62
CA ARG A 345 -49.23 -11.85 28.79
C ARG A 345 -48.17 -12.84 29.27
N SER A 346 -46.91 -12.40 29.15
CA SER A 346 -45.68 -13.00 29.71
C SER A 346 -45.13 -14.29 29.09
N LEU A 347 -44.42 -14.17 27.96
CA LEU A 347 -43.16 -14.92 27.81
C LEU A 347 -42.08 -14.21 28.66
N THR A 348 -42.16 -14.42 29.97
CA THR A 348 -41.05 -14.22 30.90
C THR A 348 -40.57 -15.60 31.31
N HIS A 349 -39.54 -16.11 30.63
CA HIS A 349 -38.73 -17.20 31.17
C HIS A 349 -37.46 -16.61 31.78
N PRO A 350 -37.18 -16.81 33.08
CA PRO A 350 -35.83 -16.72 33.60
C PRO A 350 -35.07 -18.01 33.27
N VAL A 351 -33.90 -17.87 32.64
CA VAL A 351 -32.96 -18.97 32.45
C VAL A 351 -32.14 -19.14 33.73
N LEU A 352 -32.38 -20.28 34.38
CA LEU A 352 -31.52 -21.10 35.27
C LEU A 352 -30.98 -20.53 36.59
N SER A 353 -31.29 -21.22 37.70
CA SER A 353 -30.24 -21.81 38.56
C SER A 353 -30.76 -22.94 39.47
N THR A 354 -30.07 -24.08 39.34
CA THR A 354 -29.65 -25.06 40.37
C THR A 354 -30.64 -25.95 41.13
N THR A 355 -30.32 -27.26 41.02
CA THR A 355 -30.43 -28.34 42.02
C THR A 355 -31.81 -28.79 42.48
N SER A 356 -32.18 -30.01 42.09
CA SER A 356 -32.32 -31.16 43.00
C SER A 356 -33.25 -32.21 42.41
N SER A 357 -32.68 -33.39 42.18
CA SER A 357 -33.25 -34.72 42.43
C SER A 357 -34.77 -34.82 42.62
N SER A 358 -35.48 -35.49 41.69
CA SER A 358 -36.02 -36.84 41.95
C SER A 358 -36.85 -37.33 40.76
N CYS A 359 -36.43 -38.50 40.29
CA CYS A 359 -37.21 -39.49 39.57
C CYS A 359 -38.53 -39.77 40.33
N TRP A 360 -39.68 -39.89 39.65
CA TRP A 360 -40.68 -40.97 39.79
C TRP A 360 -41.75 -40.88 38.69
N LEU A 361 -42.10 -42.06 38.17
CA LEU A 361 -43.04 -42.41 37.10
C LEU A 361 -44.54 -42.32 37.51
N VAL A 362 -45.40 -42.53 36.49
CA VAL A 362 -46.83 -42.99 36.50
C VAL A 362 -47.87 -41.85 36.59
N GLY A 363 -48.93 -41.76 35.77
CA GLY A 363 -49.53 -42.62 34.74
C GLY A 363 -50.71 -41.91 34.03
N LEU A 364 -51.18 -42.57 32.97
CA LEU A 364 -52.23 -42.21 31.99
C LEU A 364 -53.67 -42.05 32.57
N PRO A 365 -54.69 -41.63 31.77
CA PRO A 365 -55.74 -40.69 32.16
C PRO A 365 -57.08 -41.34 32.58
N LYS A 366 -57.94 -40.54 33.22
CA LYS A 366 -59.37 -40.38 32.91
C LYS A 366 -59.93 -39.12 33.55
#